data_AF-A0A8T4M972-F1
#
_entry.id   AF-A0A8T4M972-F1
#
_cell.length_a   1.000
_cell.length_b   1.000
_cell.length_c   1.000
_cell.angle_alpha   90.00
_cell.angle_beta   90.00
_cell.angle_gamma   90.00
#
_symmetry.space_group_name_H-M   'P 1'
#
loop_
_entity.id
_entity.type
_entity.pdbx_description
1 polymer ?
#
loop_
_entity_poly.entity_id
_entity_poly.type
_entity_poly.pdbx_seq_one_letter_code
_entity_poly.pdbx_strand_id
1 'polypeptide(L)'
;MLKCKPEVLYLLRENLTREEIKEKILGADLIYVGGGNTMKMLRTWRKHGVDKLLAKAYKNGVVLSGLSAGAICWFAYGCSDSRRFSNPDDASFMKIKGLNLINLTVSPHHIREKHRDNGLVKLMRNTSGVAVALDDNCAIEIVDDKYRMLVSKKGVGAKKVYYSKGKSYKNKIIIDTKYSPISDLLKK
;
A
#
# COMPACT_ATOMS: atom_id res chain seq x y z
N MET A 1 -10.16 14.69 19.15
CA MET A 1 -8.86 14.70 18.44
C MET A 1 -7.98 13.62 19.04
N LEU A 2 -7.16 12.95 18.23
CA LEU A 2 -6.16 11.99 18.73
C LEU A 2 -5.10 12.76 19.54
N LYS A 3 -4.69 12.23 20.69
CA LYS A 3 -3.67 12.84 21.56
C LYS A 3 -2.26 12.57 21.01
N CYS A 4 -1.92 13.17 19.87
CA CYS A 4 -0.61 13.00 19.22
C CYS A 4 0.05 14.34 18.87
N LYS A 5 1.38 14.36 18.77
CA LYS A 5 2.16 15.49 18.25
C LYS A 5 2.49 15.23 16.77
N PRO A 6 1.78 15.84 15.80
CA PRO A 6 2.08 15.62 14.39
C PRO A 6 3.34 16.37 13.97
N GLU A 7 4.16 15.72 13.16
CA GLU A 7 5.20 16.35 12.36
C GLU A 7 5.00 16.01 10.88
N VAL A 8 5.36 16.93 10.01
CA VAL A 8 5.21 16.74 8.56
C VAL A 8 6.58 16.77 7.89
N LEU A 9 6.76 15.88 6.91
CA LEU A 9 7.97 15.76 6.11
C LEU A 9 7.70 16.24 4.68
N TYR A 10 7.91 17.53 4.39
CA TYR A 10 7.60 18.13 3.10
C TYR A 10 8.75 18.04 2.08
N LEU A 11 9.08 16.83 1.63
CA LEU A 11 10.19 16.54 0.70
C LEU A 11 10.18 17.30 -0.63
N LEU A 12 9.04 17.89 -1.03
CA LEU A 12 8.91 18.61 -2.31
C LEU A 12 8.88 20.13 -2.14
N ARG A 13 8.69 20.63 -0.91
CA ARG A 13 8.53 22.07 -0.64
C ARG A 13 9.65 22.63 0.21
N GLU A 14 10.34 21.77 0.96
CA GLU A 14 11.38 22.16 1.90
C GLU A 14 12.73 21.59 1.47
N ASN A 15 13.79 22.36 1.70
CA ASN A 15 15.17 21.92 1.54
C ASN A 15 15.66 21.29 2.85
N LEU A 16 15.23 20.06 3.10
CA LEU A 16 15.63 19.31 4.29
C LEU A 16 16.98 18.63 4.08
N THR A 17 17.83 18.70 5.10
CA THR A 17 19.06 17.91 5.22
C THR A 17 18.73 16.43 5.40
N ARG A 18 19.72 15.56 5.16
CA ARG A 18 19.53 14.12 5.36
C ARG A 18 19.32 13.79 6.84
N GLU A 19 19.95 14.56 7.71
CA GLU A 19 19.87 14.49 9.16
C GLU A 19 18.45 14.82 9.63
N GLU A 20 17.86 15.93 9.20
CA GLU A 20 16.47 16.29 9.54
C GLU A 20 15.47 15.23 9.06
N ILE A 21 15.65 14.71 7.84
CA ILE A 21 14.78 13.64 7.32
C ILE A 21 14.91 12.37 8.18
N LYS A 22 16.15 12.01 8.56
CA LYS A 22 16.43 10.85 9.40
C LYS A 22 15.83 11.00 10.79
N GLU A 23 16.01 12.15 11.43
CA GLU A 23 15.49 12.43 12.77
C GLU A 23 13.96 12.35 12.79
N LYS A 24 13.30 12.99 11.82
CA LYS A 24 11.83 12.94 11.70
C LYS A 24 11.29 11.53 11.49
N ILE A 25 11.96 10.71 10.67
CA ILE A 25 11.49 9.35 10.39
C ILE A 25 11.79 8.40 11.54
N LEU A 26 13.01 8.42 12.08
CA LEU A 26 13.43 7.45 13.11
C LEU A 26 13.00 7.85 14.53
N GLY A 27 12.61 9.11 14.75
CA GLY A 27 12.05 9.58 16.01
C GLY A 27 10.53 9.48 16.10
N ALA A 28 9.85 8.99 15.07
CA ALA A 28 8.40 8.86 15.05
C ALA A 28 7.93 7.53 15.66
N ASP A 29 6.87 7.56 16.46
CA ASP A 29 6.17 6.35 16.93
C ASP A 29 5.27 5.74 15.83
N LEU A 30 4.74 6.61 14.96
CA LEU A 30 3.85 6.26 13.85
C LEU A 30 4.15 7.13 12.64
N ILE A 31 4.20 6.51 11.46
CA ILE A 31 4.34 7.19 10.18
C ILE A 31 3.08 6.95 9.35
N TYR A 32 2.45 8.05 8.94
CA TYR A 32 1.28 8.04 8.08
C TYR A 32 1.59 8.61 6.69
N VAL A 33 1.30 7.85 5.64
CA VAL A 33 1.53 8.26 4.25
C VAL A 33 0.20 8.49 3.53
N GLY A 34 0.01 9.71 3.04
CA GLY A 34 -1.17 10.11 2.29
C GLY A 34 -1.27 9.52 0.87
N GLY A 35 -2.35 9.88 0.17
CA GLY A 35 -2.55 9.55 -1.24
C GLY A 35 -1.81 10.48 -2.19
N GLY A 36 -1.82 10.16 -3.49
CA GLY A 36 -1.24 11.00 -4.54
C GLY A 36 -0.58 10.18 -5.64
N ASN A 37 0.44 10.76 -6.28
CA ASN A 37 1.18 10.09 -7.34
C ASN A 37 2.23 9.13 -6.75
N THR A 38 1.87 7.85 -6.64
CA THR A 38 2.73 6.78 -6.11
C THR A 38 4.09 6.69 -6.81
N MET A 39 4.12 6.85 -8.14
CA MET A 39 5.37 6.78 -8.91
C MET A 39 6.31 7.95 -8.57
N LYS A 40 5.78 9.18 -8.52
CA LYS A 40 6.54 10.38 -8.14
C LYS A 40 7.03 10.26 -6.70
N MET A 41 6.15 9.87 -5.77
CA MET A 41 6.47 9.68 -4.36
C MET A 41 7.66 8.72 -4.16
N LEU A 42 7.60 7.51 -4.72
CA LEU A 42 8.67 6.51 -4.56
C LEU A 42 9.98 6.94 -5.25
N ARG A 43 9.91 7.66 -6.37
CA ARG A 43 11.11 8.24 -7.01
C ARG A 43 11.77 9.28 -6.12
N THR A 44 10.99 10.19 -5.54
CA THR A 44 11.49 11.18 -4.59
C THR A 44 12.08 10.50 -3.36
N TRP A 45 11.40 9.51 -2.79
CA TRP A 45 11.92 8.82 -1.60
C TRP A 45 13.28 8.17 -1.83
N ARG A 46 13.45 7.46 -2.96
CA ARG A 46 14.73 6.84 -3.33
C ARG A 46 15.83 7.88 -3.53
N LYS A 47 15.51 9.03 -4.12
CA LYS A 47 16.46 10.16 -4.27
C LYS A 47 16.96 10.68 -2.91
N HIS A 48 16.06 10.75 -1.93
CA HIS A 48 16.36 11.29 -0.60
C HIS A 48 16.74 10.22 0.45
N GLY A 49 16.79 8.93 0.08
CA GLY A 49 17.09 7.83 1.00
C GLY A 49 15.98 7.51 2.02
N VAL A 50 14.78 8.05 1.81
CA VAL A 50 13.60 7.87 2.68
C VAL A 50 13.13 6.41 2.67
N ASP A 51 13.24 5.73 1.54
CA ASP A 51 12.93 4.31 1.41
C ASP A 51 13.71 3.44 2.41
N LYS A 52 15.02 3.71 2.55
CA LYS A 52 15.89 3.00 3.49
C LYS A 52 15.56 3.36 4.94
N LEU A 53 15.26 4.63 5.21
CA LEU A 53 14.90 5.10 6.55
C LEU A 53 13.56 4.51 7.01
N LEU A 54 12.56 4.43 6.12
CA LEU A 54 11.28 3.78 6.41
C LEU A 54 11.42 2.28 6.67
N ALA A 55 12.26 1.59 5.90
CA ALA A 55 12.57 0.18 6.17
C ALA A 55 13.28 -0.01 7.52
N LYS A 56 14.13 0.94 7.94
CA LYS A 56 14.76 0.94 9.26
C LYS A 56 13.74 1.23 10.38
N ALA A 57 12.87 2.22 10.19
CA ALA A 57 11.79 2.55 11.13
C ALA A 57 10.89 1.33 11.36
N TYR A 58 10.47 0.66 10.28
CA TYR A 58 9.70 -0.58 10.35
C TYR A 58 10.39 -1.66 11.21
N LYS A 59 11.68 -1.91 10.96
CA LYS A 59 12.48 -2.87 11.75
C LYS A 59 12.62 -2.50 13.23
N ASN A 60 12.52 -1.21 13.54
CA ASN A 60 12.58 -0.68 14.90
C ASN A 60 11.21 -0.67 15.59
N GLY A 61 10.15 -1.20 14.97
CA GLY A 61 8.82 -1.28 15.56
C GLY A 61 7.94 -0.04 15.37
N VAL A 62 8.36 0.92 14.54
CA VAL A 62 7.53 2.08 14.19
C VAL A 62 6.28 1.62 13.44
N VAL A 63 5.11 2.10 13.85
CA VAL A 63 3.84 1.76 13.19
C VAL A 63 3.77 2.47 11.85
N LEU A 64 3.60 1.71 10.76
CA LEU A 64 3.45 2.25 9.42
C LEU A 64 2.00 2.17 8.97
N SER A 65 1.46 3.28 8.50
CA SER A 65 0.10 3.37 7.98
C SER A 65 0.06 4.22 6.72
N GLY A 66 -0.90 3.97 5.83
CA GLY A 66 -1.07 4.80 4.66
C GLY A 66 -2.35 4.54 3.89
N LEU A 67 -2.75 5.55 3.10
CA LEU A 67 -3.96 5.54 2.29
C LEU A 67 -3.59 5.61 0.81
N SER A 68 -4.32 4.90 -0.06
CA SER A 68 -4.11 4.98 -1.52
C SER A 68 -2.64 4.72 -1.93
N ALA A 69 -1.91 5.73 -2.41
CA ALA A 69 -0.47 5.64 -2.67
C ALA A 69 0.35 5.19 -1.46
N GLY A 70 0.01 5.68 -0.26
CA GLY A 70 0.59 5.24 1.00
C GLY A 70 0.21 3.82 1.41
N ALA A 71 -0.95 3.31 0.97
CA ALA A 71 -1.28 1.90 1.18
C ALA A 71 -0.43 1.00 0.27
N ILE A 72 -0.10 1.46 -0.93
CA ILE A 72 0.72 0.69 -1.90
C ILE A 72 2.19 0.60 -1.47
N CYS A 73 2.76 1.66 -0.92
CA CYS A 73 4.22 1.79 -0.81
C CYS A 73 4.87 0.73 0.09
N TRP A 74 4.18 0.19 1.09
CA TRP A 74 4.74 -0.79 2.02
C TRP A 74 5.02 -2.16 1.40
N PHE A 75 4.31 -2.49 0.33
CA PHE A 75 4.28 -3.84 -0.23
C PHE A 75 5.30 -4.05 -1.36
N ALA A 76 5.49 -5.29 -1.79
CA ALA A 76 6.34 -5.63 -2.94
C ALA A 76 5.92 -4.84 -4.17
N TYR A 77 4.61 -4.87 -4.45
CA TYR A 77 4.04 -4.20 -5.60
C TYR A 77 2.71 -3.50 -5.28
N GLY A 78 2.31 -2.59 -6.16
CA GLY A 78 0.93 -2.13 -6.20
C GLY A 78 0.42 -1.87 -7.61
N CYS A 79 -0.90 -1.95 -7.74
CA CYS A 79 -1.64 -1.57 -8.93
C CYS A 79 -1.94 -0.07 -8.89
N SER A 80 -1.32 0.68 -9.79
CA SER A 80 -1.36 2.15 -9.77
C SER A 80 -1.74 2.72 -11.13
N ASP A 81 -2.46 3.82 -11.12
CA ASP A 81 -2.85 4.65 -12.26
C ASP A 81 -2.06 5.97 -12.28
N SER A 82 -0.84 5.99 -11.72
CA SER A 82 0.00 7.19 -11.61
C SER A 82 0.25 7.96 -12.92
N ARG A 83 0.05 7.32 -14.09
CA ARG A 83 0.16 7.99 -15.41
C ARG A 83 -0.95 9.02 -15.64
N ARG A 84 -2.09 8.89 -14.97
CA ARG A 84 -3.19 9.88 -15.00
C ARG A 84 -2.80 11.28 -14.56
N PHE A 85 -1.80 11.39 -13.70
CA PHE A 85 -1.29 12.69 -13.25
C PHE A 85 -0.57 13.49 -14.35
N SER A 86 -0.07 12.81 -15.39
CA SER A 86 0.57 13.46 -16.56
C SER A 86 -0.28 13.37 -17.82
N ASN A 87 -1.15 12.37 -17.92
CA ASN A 87 -2.09 12.19 -19.03
C ASN A 87 -3.44 11.74 -18.45
N PRO A 88 -4.40 12.67 -18.21
CA PRO A 88 -5.70 12.35 -17.61
C PRO A 88 -6.50 11.26 -18.34
N ASP A 89 -6.30 11.12 -19.66
CA ASP A 89 -6.99 10.14 -20.51
C ASP A 89 -6.37 8.73 -20.42
N ASP A 90 -5.21 8.57 -19.77
CA ASP A 90 -4.59 7.27 -19.56
C ASP A 90 -5.41 6.45 -18.53
N ALA A 91 -6.24 5.52 -19.02
CA ALA A 91 -7.03 4.62 -18.18
C ALA A 91 -6.27 3.36 -17.73
N SER A 92 -4.98 3.26 -17.98
CA SER A 92 -4.21 2.04 -17.77
C SER A 92 -3.64 1.93 -16.36
N PHE A 93 -3.66 0.70 -15.83
CA PHE A 93 -3.01 0.37 -14.58
C PHE A 93 -1.61 -0.20 -14.81
N MET A 94 -0.68 0.15 -13.95
CA MET A 94 0.71 -0.32 -13.98
C MET A 94 1.11 -0.94 -12.65
N LYS A 95 2.05 -1.89 -12.73
CA LYS A 95 2.74 -2.44 -11.57
C LYS A 95 3.82 -1.47 -11.11
N ILE A 96 3.71 -0.99 -9.89
CA ILE A 96 4.75 -0.20 -9.22
C ILE A 96 5.46 -1.07 -8.18
N LYS A 97 6.80 -0.99 -8.12
CA LYS A 97 7.61 -1.60 -7.06
C LYS A 97 7.59 -0.71 -5.82
N GLY A 98 7.05 -1.21 -4.71
CA GLY A 98 7.05 -0.51 -3.43
C GLY A 98 8.37 -0.68 -2.66
N LEU A 99 8.28 -0.68 -1.33
CA LEU A 99 9.39 -0.88 -0.40
C LEU A 99 9.64 -2.36 -0.08
N ASN A 100 8.72 -3.24 -0.47
CA ASN A 100 8.85 -4.69 -0.28
C ASN A 100 9.03 -5.11 1.19
N LEU A 101 8.33 -4.45 2.12
CA LEU A 101 8.28 -4.88 3.52
C LEU A 101 7.43 -6.15 3.67
N ILE A 102 6.34 -6.21 2.89
CA ILE A 102 5.44 -7.37 2.83
C ILE A 102 5.31 -7.84 1.37
N ASN A 103 5.51 -9.13 1.13
CA ASN A 103 5.49 -9.74 -0.21
C ASN A 103 4.07 -9.95 -0.77
N LEU A 104 3.29 -8.86 -0.86
CA LEU A 104 1.97 -8.81 -1.49
C LEU A 104 1.95 -7.75 -2.59
N THR A 105 0.95 -7.85 -3.46
CA THR A 105 0.54 -6.74 -4.31
C THR A 105 -0.68 -6.05 -3.69
N VAL A 106 -0.74 -4.72 -3.67
CA VAL A 106 -1.93 -3.99 -3.15
C VAL A 106 -2.57 -3.11 -4.20
N SER A 107 -3.91 -3.07 -4.18
CA SER A 107 -4.71 -2.25 -5.08
C SER A 107 -5.88 -1.64 -4.30
N PRO A 108 -5.90 -0.32 -4.05
CA PRO A 108 -6.98 0.35 -3.30
C PRO A 108 -8.17 0.75 -4.18
N HIS A 109 -9.25 1.29 -3.59
CA HIS A 109 -10.39 1.94 -4.26
C HIS A 109 -11.39 1.06 -5.04
N HIS A 110 -11.46 -0.25 -4.78
CA HIS A 110 -12.23 -1.18 -5.62
C HIS A 110 -13.76 -1.02 -5.55
N ILE A 111 -14.31 -0.48 -4.45
CA ILE A 111 -15.75 -0.20 -4.38
C ILE A 111 -16.15 0.97 -5.28
N ARG A 112 -15.30 1.99 -5.37
CA ARG A 112 -15.53 3.24 -6.11
C ARG A 112 -15.13 3.11 -7.58
N GLU A 113 -13.98 2.51 -7.86
CA GLU A 113 -13.38 2.43 -9.19
C GLU A 113 -13.58 1.05 -9.79
N LYS A 114 -14.80 0.72 -10.23
CA LYS A 114 -15.15 -0.63 -10.72
C LYS A 114 -14.23 -1.15 -11.84
N HIS A 115 -13.71 -0.27 -12.70
CA HIS A 115 -12.76 -0.61 -13.76
C HIS A 115 -11.41 -1.16 -13.24
N ARG A 116 -11.06 -0.86 -11.99
CA ARG A 116 -9.84 -1.35 -11.33
C ARG A 116 -9.85 -2.85 -11.09
N ASP A 117 -11.01 -3.49 -10.95
CA ASP A 117 -11.11 -4.97 -10.88
C ASP A 117 -10.51 -5.62 -12.15
N ASN A 118 -10.89 -5.12 -13.33
CA ASN A 118 -10.37 -5.63 -14.60
C ASN A 118 -8.90 -5.25 -14.80
N GLY A 119 -8.50 -4.04 -14.40
CA GLY A 119 -7.12 -3.58 -14.42
C GLY A 119 -6.19 -4.47 -13.60
N LEU A 120 -6.58 -4.77 -12.36
CA LEU A 120 -5.83 -5.63 -11.47
C LEU A 120 -5.72 -7.06 -12.02
N VAL A 121 -6.80 -7.62 -12.56
CA VAL A 121 -6.77 -8.96 -13.18
C VAL A 121 -5.77 -9.00 -14.34
N LYS A 122 -5.78 -7.99 -15.23
CA LYS A 122 -4.81 -7.91 -16.33
C LYS A 122 -3.36 -7.80 -15.81
N LEU A 123 -3.13 -6.99 -14.78
CA LEU A 123 -1.82 -6.82 -14.15
C LEU A 123 -1.30 -8.11 -13.52
N MET A 124 -2.18 -8.87 -12.85
CA MET A 124 -1.82 -10.13 -12.17
C MET A 124 -1.51 -11.28 -13.13
N ARG A 125 -1.91 -11.22 -14.41
CA ARG A 125 -1.46 -12.20 -15.42
C ARG A 125 0.06 -12.21 -15.59
N ASN A 126 0.69 -11.05 -15.40
CA ASN A 126 2.13 -10.83 -15.56
C ASN A 126 2.83 -10.54 -14.22
N THR A 127 2.19 -10.86 -13.10
CA THR A 127 2.70 -10.60 -11.75
C THR A 127 2.52 -11.84 -10.89
N SER A 128 3.64 -12.39 -10.41
CA SER A 128 3.62 -13.52 -9.49
C SER A 128 3.05 -13.12 -8.12
N GLY A 129 2.67 -14.13 -7.33
CA GLY A 129 2.09 -13.92 -6.01
C GLY A 129 0.59 -13.57 -6.03
N VAL A 130 0.18 -12.88 -4.96
CA VAL A 130 -1.21 -12.55 -4.64
C VAL A 130 -1.35 -11.02 -4.50
N ALA A 131 -2.48 -10.50 -4.97
CA ALA A 131 -2.92 -9.14 -4.72
C ALA A 131 -4.06 -9.08 -3.71
N VAL A 132 -4.05 -8.02 -2.90
CA VAL A 132 -5.17 -7.60 -2.05
C VAL A 132 -5.81 -6.37 -2.69
N ALA A 133 -7.03 -6.56 -3.18
CA ALA A 133 -7.90 -5.49 -3.65
C ALA A 133 -8.70 -4.94 -2.46
N LEU A 134 -8.46 -3.69 -2.09
CA LEU A 134 -9.10 -3.02 -0.96
C LEU A 134 -10.20 -2.08 -1.47
N ASP A 135 -11.36 -2.11 -0.83
CA ASP A 135 -12.37 -1.08 -0.98
C ASP A 135 -11.99 0.19 -0.21
N ASP A 136 -12.63 1.32 -0.55
CA ASP A 136 -12.59 2.49 0.32
C ASP A 136 -13.20 2.14 1.68
N ASN A 137 -12.65 2.69 2.76
CA ASN A 137 -13.07 2.38 4.15
C ASN A 137 -12.70 0.95 4.60
N CYS A 138 -11.79 0.28 3.89
CA CYS A 138 -11.20 -0.99 4.25
C CYS A 138 -9.68 -0.85 4.43
N ALA A 139 -9.12 -1.48 5.45
CA ALA A 139 -7.68 -1.53 5.70
C ALA A 139 -7.25 -2.98 5.98
N ILE A 140 -6.07 -3.35 5.50
CA ILE A 140 -5.37 -4.54 5.98
C ILE A 140 -4.45 -4.09 7.11
N GLU A 141 -4.60 -4.70 8.28
CA GLU A 141 -3.67 -4.53 9.39
C GLU A 141 -2.79 -5.77 9.47
N ILE A 142 -1.48 -5.57 9.61
CA ILE A 142 -0.48 -6.62 9.68
C ILE A 142 0.33 -6.39 10.94
N VAL A 143 0.39 -7.42 11.79
CA VAL A 143 1.20 -7.44 13.01
C VAL A 143 1.99 -8.74 12.95
N ASP A 144 3.32 -8.61 12.95
CA ASP A 144 4.25 -9.73 12.73
C ASP A 144 3.91 -10.54 11.47
N ASP A 145 3.62 -11.83 11.63
CA ASP A 145 3.28 -12.78 10.57
C ASP A 145 1.76 -12.98 10.41
N LYS A 146 0.95 -12.07 10.96
CA LYS A 146 -0.51 -12.17 10.95
C LYS A 146 -1.17 -10.94 10.35
N TYR A 147 -2.39 -11.12 9.86
CA TYR A 147 -3.20 -10.06 9.30
C TYR A 147 -4.65 -10.13 9.78
N ARG A 148 -5.34 -9.00 9.72
CA ARG A 148 -6.81 -8.94 9.72
C ARG A 148 -7.30 -7.83 8.81
N MET A 149 -8.58 -7.90 8.45
CA MET A 149 -9.25 -6.85 7.69
C MET A 149 -10.04 -5.96 8.63
N LEU A 150 -9.83 -4.65 8.54
CA LEU A 150 -10.57 -3.64 9.27
C LEU A 150 -11.51 -2.91 8.30
N VAL A 151 -12.74 -2.66 8.72
CA VAL A 151 -13.72 -1.88 7.95
C VAL A 151 -14.39 -0.85 8.83
N SER A 152 -14.64 0.34 8.27
CA SER A 152 -15.38 1.41 8.96
C SER A 152 -16.78 1.66 8.40
N LYS A 153 -17.19 0.90 7.36
CA LYS A 153 -18.55 0.97 6.78
C LYS A 153 -19.09 -0.43 6.48
N LYS A 154 -20.41 -0.62 6.61
CA LYS A 154 -21.07 -1.87 6.20
C LYS A 154 -21.01 -2.02 4.67
N GLY A 155 -20.79 -3.24 4.20
CA GLY A 155 -20.82 -3.57 2.76
C GLY A 155 -19.51 -3.29 2.00
N VAL A 156 -18.46 -2.81 2.66
CA VAL A 156 -17.11 -2.70 2.10
C VAL A 156 -16.28 -3.92 2.52
N GLY A 157 -15.20 -4.21 1.78
CA GLY A 157 -14.27 -5.25 2.20
C GLY A 157 -13.03 -5.33 1.32
N ALA A 158 -12.52 -6.54 1.16
CA ALA A 158 -11.36 -6.80 0.33
C ALA A 158 -11.51 -8.11 -0.44
N LYS A 159 -10.75 -8.22 -1.53
CA LYS A 159 -10.65 -9.44 -2.34
C LYS A 159 -9.20 -9.85 -2.50
N LYS A 160 -8.95 -11.15 -2.38
CA LYS A 160 -7.72 -11.81 -2.80
C LYS A 160 -7.79 -12.06 -4.30
N VAL A 161 -6.78 -11.62 -5.04
CA VAL A 161 -6.72 -11.71 -6.50
C VAL A 161 -5.39 -12.30 -6.94
N TYR A 162 -5.40 -13.35 -7.76
CA TYR A 162 -4.17 -13.96 -8.26
C TYR A 162 -4.39 -14.69 -9.58
N TYR A 163 -3.29 -14.99 -10.27
CA TYR A 163 -3.27 -15.76 -11.51
C TYR A 163 -2.53 -17.08 -11.29
N SER A 164 -3.16 -18.19 -11.72
CA SER A 164 -2.64 -19.55 -11.59
C SER A 164 -3.20 -20.44 -12.70
N LYS A 165 -2.36 -21.30 -13.29
CA LYS A 165 -2.76 -22.32 -14.29
C LYS A 165 -3.69 -21.77 -15.39
N GLY A 166 -3.33 -20.63 -15.98
CA GLY A 166 -4.10 -20.02 -17.07
C GLY A 166 -5.35 -19.22 -16.64
N LYS A 167 -5.71 -19.24 -15.36
CA LYS A 167 -6.97 -18.68 -14.83
C LYS A 167 -6.73 -17.59 -13.78
N SER A 168 -7.65 -16.62 -13.73
CA SER A 168 -7.66 -15.56 -12.72
C SER A 168 -8.66 -15.90 -11.62
N TYR A 169 -8.25 -15.72 -10.37
CA TYR A 169 -9.05 -16.00 -9.17
C TYR A 169 -9.33 -14.72 -8.42
N LYS A 170 -10.56 -14.59 -7.88
CA LYS A 170 -11.02 -13.45 -7.10
C LYS A 170 -11.88 -13.96 -5.94
N ASN A 171 -11.37 -13.95 -4.73
CA ASN A 171 -12.06 -14.46 -3.55
C ASN A 171 -12.24 -13.34 -2.54
N LYS A 172 -13.43 -13.21 -1.93
CA LYS A 172 -13.61 -12.27 -0.81
C LYS A 172 -12.71 -12.69 0.34
N ILE A 173 -12.09 -11.72 1.00
CA ILE A 173 -11.35 -11.94 2.24
C ILE A 173 -12.34 -11.76 3.39
N ILE A 174 -12.32 -12.69 4.34
CA ILE A 174 -13.18 -12.64 5.53
C ILE A 174 -12.76 -11.44 6.38
N ILE A 175 -13.76 -10.71 6.87
CA ILE A 175 -13.58 -9.63 7.85
C ILE A 175 -13.88 -10.25 9.21
N ASP A 176 -12.84 -10.35 10.04
CA ASP A 176 -12.92 -10.87 11.40
C ASP A 176 -12.08 -9.95 12.32
N THR A 177 -12.49 -9.91 13.57
CA THR A 177 -11.74 -9.27 14.67
C THR A 177 -10.44 -10.01 15.00
N LYS A 178 -10.38 -11.32 14.71
CA LYS A 178 -9.23 -12.19 14.96
C LYS A 178 -8.18 -12.06 13.85
N TYR A 179 -6.93 -12.23 14.25
CA TYR A 179 -5.80 -12.31 13.33
C TYR A 179 -5.67 -13.70 12.71
N SER A 180 -5.42 -13.74 11.41
CA SER A 180 -5.09 -14.94 10.64
C SER A 180 -3.62 -14.91 10.19
N PRO A 181 -2.96 -16.06 10.00
CA PRO A 181 -1.60 -16.09 9.44
C PRO A 181 -1.54 -15.43 8.05
N ILE A 182 -0.55 -14.57 7.80
CA ILE A 182 -0.34 -13.94 6.49
C ILE A 182 -0.04 -14.97 5.40
N SER A 183 0.49 -16.13 5.77
CA SER A 183 0.73 -17.26 4.88
C SER A 183 -0.56 -17.74 4.19
N ASP A 184 -1.73 -17.64 4.84
CA ASP A 184 -3.02 -17.98 4.23
C ASP A 184 -3.42 -17.01 3.11
N LEU A 185 -3.04 -15.74 3.28
CA LEU A 185 -3.25 -14.73 2.26
C LEU A 185 -2.32 -14.96 1.06
N LEU A 186 -1.11 -15.45 1.27
CA LEU A 186 -0.08 -15.65 0.24
C LEU A 186 -0.28 -16.89 -0.65
N LYS A 187 -1.07 -17.88 -0.21
CA LYS A 187 -1.36 -19.11 -0.99
C LYS A 187 -2.12 -18.80 -2.29
N LYS A 188 -1.89 -19.54 -3.37
CA LYS A 188 -2.68 -19.51 -4.61
C LYS A 188 -3.60 -20.73 -4.70
#